data_AF-A0A5B7E8Q2-F1
#
_entry.id   AF-A0A5B7E8Q2-F1
#
_cell.length_a   1.000
_cell.length_b   1.000
_cell.length_c   1.000
_cell.angle_alpha   90.00
_cell.angle_beta   90.00
_cell.angle_gamma   90.00
#
_symmetry.space_group_name_H-M   'P 1'
#
loop_
_entity.id
_entity.type
_entity.pdbx_description
1 polymer ?
#
loop_
_entity_poly.entity_id
_entity_poly.type
_entity_poly.pdbx_seq_one_letter_code
_entity_poly.pdbx_strand_id
1 'polypeptide(L)'
;MRPAVLVSTVIVVVLLMARPLTSFKMPSCCKPCTRERNPVCGSDTVTYANPCLFSIAQCQNRKLTMRHMGECNPRNNHGWGRTFICL
;
A
#
# COMPACT_ATOMS: atom_id res chain seq x y z
N MET A 1 33.64 2.29 -39.33
CA MET A 1 33.75 3.60 -38.64
C MET A 1 32.50 4.44 -38.92
N ARG A 2 31.41 4.23 -38.18
CA ARG A 2 30.35 5.24 -37.98
C ARG A 2 29.70 5.03 -36.60
N PRO A 3 30.33 5.46 -35.48
CA PRO A 3 29.81 5.27 -34.14
C PRO A 3 29.53 6.63 -33.46
N ALA A 4 28.48 7.34 -33.89
CA ALA A 4 28.09 8.60 -33.22
C ALA A 4 26.56 8.80 -33.11
N VAL A 5 25.75 8.12 -33.93
CA VAL A 5 24.29 8.34 -33.94
C VAL A 5 23.54 7.42 -32.96
N LEU A 6 24.17 6.34 -32.47
CA LEU A 6 23.59 5.42 -31.48
C LEU A 6 23.73 5.90 -30.02
N VAL A 7 24.56 6.91 -29.76
CA VAL A 7 24.86 7.36 -28.37
C VAL A 7 23.91 8.45 -27.90
N SER A 8 23.27 9.21 -28.80
CA SER A 8 22.50 10.40 -28.40
C SER A 8 21.00 10.14 -28.21
N THR A 9 20.37 9.29 -29.01
CA THR A 9 18.92 9.03 -28.89
C THR A 9 18.61 8.10 -27.73
N VAL A 10 19.46 7.10 -27.46
CA VAL A 10 19.26 6.16 -26.35
C VAL A 10 19.47 6.85 -25.00
N ILE A 11 20.44 7.74 -24.85
CA ILE A 11 20.69 8.46 -23.59
C ILE A 11 19.60 9.51 -23.32
N VAL A 12 19.17 10.29 -24.31
CA VAL A 12 18.10 11.29 -24.14
C VAL A 12 16.76 10.60 -23.86
N VAL A 13 16.46 9.49 -24.53
CA VAL A 13 15.28 8.68 -24.23
C VAL A 13 15.41 8.03 -22.86
N VAL A 14 16.59 7.58 -22.42
CA VAL A 14 16.80 7.11 -21.05
C VAL A 14 16.70 8.26 -20.04
N LEU A 15 17.03 9.51 -20.36
CA LEU A 15 16.88 10.65 -19.43
C LEU A 15 15.43 11.19 -19.39
N LEU A 16 14.68 11.08 -20.48
CA LEU A 16 13.28 11.49 -20.58
C LEU A 16 12.30 10.35 -20.20
N MET A 17 12.70 9.09 -20.37
CA MET A 17 11.92 7.88 -20.04
C MET A 17 12.47 7.13 -18.82
N ALA A 18 13.64 7.48 -18.28
CA ALA A 18 13.88 7.28 -16.85
C ALA A 18 12.96 8.26 -16.14
N ARG A 19 11.71 7.81 -15.93
CA ARG A 19 11.26 7.78 -14.55
C ARG A 19 12.39 7.09 -13.82
N PRO A 20 13.22 7.81 -13.06
CA PRO A 20 14.25 7.11 -12.34
C PRO A 20 13.47 6.11 -11.49
N LEU A 21 14.01 4.90 -11.27
CA LEU A 21 13.50 4.01 -10.23
C LEU A 21 13.68 4.65 -8.82
N THR A 22 13.81 5.99 -8.74
CA THR A 22 13.68 6.82 -7.57
C THR A 22 12.27 6.66 -7.05
N SER A 23 12.15 5.71 -6.13
CA SER A 23 11.05 5.51 -5.22
C SER A 23 9.89 4.68 -5.78
N PHE A 24 10.06 3.36 -5.75
CA PHE A 24 9.10 2.56 -4.96
C PHE A 24 9.06 3.17 -3.56
N LYS A 25 8.29 4.25 -3.41
CA LYS A 25 8.05 4.88 -2.12
C LYS A 25 7.18 3.88 -1.39
N MET A 26 7.80 3.03 -0.57
CA MET A 26 7.07 2.26 0.43
C MET A 26 6.17 3.27 1.13
N PRO A 27 4.84 3.09 1.12
CA PRO A 27 3.94 4.03 1.77
C PRO A 27 4.46 4.26 3.19
N SER A 28 4.60 5.51 3.63
CA SER A 28 5.23 5.87 4.92
C SER A 28 4.55 5.25 6.17
N CYS A 29 3.48 4.50 5.95
CA CYS A 29 2.68 3.79 6.93
C CYS A 29 2.96 2.28 6.98
N CYS A 30 3.69 1.74 6.01
CA CYS A 30 3.95 0.31 5.89
C CYS A 30 4.99 -0.14 6.92
N LYS A 31 4.58 -1.08 7.76
CA LYS A 31 5.42 -1.75 8.74
C LYS A 31 5.20 -3.26 8.68
N PRO A 32 6.20 -4.08 9.00
CA PRO A 32 6.01 -5.52 9.10
C PRO A 32 5.00 -5.84 10.20
N CYS A 33 4.04 -6.73 9.90
CA CYS A 33 3.05 -7.23 10.84
C CYS A 33 3.13 -8.75 10.94
N THR A 34 2.88 -9.30 12.12
CA THR A 34 2.71 -10.75 12.32
C THR A 34 1.42 -11.23 11.66
N ARG A 35 1.33 -12.54 11.41
CA ARG A 35 0.12 -13.20 10.90
C ARG A 35 -0.87 -13.59 12.00
N GLU A 36 -0.77 -12.96 13.17
CA GLU A 36 -1.70 -13.18 14.28
C GLU A 36 -3.10 -12.75 13.86
N ARG A 37 -4.13 -13.51 14.27
CA ARG A 37 -5.52 -13.29 13.88
C ARG A 37 -6.30 -12.68 15.05
N ASN A 38 -6.26 -11.36 15.14
CA ASN A 38 -6.94 -10.57 16.15
C ASN A 38 -7.83 -9.51 15.47
N PRO A 39 -8.99 -9.90 14.93
CA PRO A 39 -9.75 -9.04 14.06
C PRO A 39 -10.22 -7.76 14.77
N VAL A 40 -10.29 -6.66 14.01
CA VAL A 40 -10.72 -5.33 14.48
C VAL A 40 -11.71 -4.74 13.49
N CYS A 41 -12.82 -4.20 13.98
CA CYS A 41 -13.79 -3.50 13.15
C CYS A 41 -13.49 -2.00 13.11
N GLY A 42 -13.23 -1.48 11.91
CA GLY A 42 -13.02 -0.06 11.68
C GLY A 42 -14.32 0.75 11.58
N SER A 43 -14.21 2.07 11.72
CA SER A 43 -15.30 3.03 11.52
C SER A 43 -15.79 3.06 10.07
N ASP A 44 -14.99 2.55 9.14
CA ASP A 44 -15.31 2.33 7.74
C ASP A 44 -16.10 1.02 7.49
N THR A 45 -16.50 0.32 8.55
CA THR A 45 -17.16 -0.99 8.49
C THR A 45 -16.33 -2.10 7.85
N VAL A 46 -15.01 -1.91 7.80
CA VAL A 46 -14.05 -2.92 7.30
C VAL A 46 -13.47 -3.69 8.47
N THR A 47 -13.40 -5.01 8.32
CA THR A 47 -12.69 -5.90 9.24
C THR A 47 -11.20 -5.94 8.89
N TYR A 48 -10.36 -5.58 9.84
CA TYR A 48 -8.92 -5.70 9.75
C TYR A 48 -8.47 -6.97 10.47
N ALA A 49 -7.70 -7.83 9.81
CA ALA A 49 -7.36 -9.16 10.35
C ALA A 49 -6.53 -9.12 11.65
N ASN A 50 -5.83 -8.02 11.89
CA ASN A 50 -5.13 -7.76 13.15
C ASN A 50 -4.98 -6.26 13.44
N PRO A 51 -4.65 -5.87 14.70
CA PRO A 51 -4.46 -4.48 15.09
C PRO A 51 -3.30 -3.81 14.35
N CYS A 52 -2.28 -4.58 13.93
CA CYS A 52 -1.15 -4.05 13.18
C CYS A 52 -1.59 -3.56 11.79
N LEU A 53 -2.41 -4.33 11.07
CA LEU A 53 -3.02 -3.94 9.80
C LEU A 53 -3.98 -2.75 9.97
N PHE A 54 -4.78 -2.74 11.05
CA PHE A 54 -5.61 -1.59 11.38
C PHE A 54 -4.78 -0.31 11.57
N SER A 55 -3.65 -0.41 12.28
CA SER A 55 -2.73 0.71 12.50
C SER A 55 -2.11 1.23 11.19
N ILE A 56 -1.79 0.36 10.24
CA ILE A 56 -1.30 0.78 8.93
C ILE A 56 -2.39 1.53 8.17
N ALA A 57 -3.62 0.99 8.17
CA ALA A 57 -4.76 1.63 7.53
C ALA A 57 -5.12 2.98 8.18
N GLN A 58 -4.98 3.09 9.50
CA GLN A 58 -5.18 4.34 10.25
C GLN A 58 -4.10 5.37 9.94
N CYS A 59 -2.86 4.93 9.71
CA CYS A 59 -1.81 5.84 9.26
C CYS A 59 -2.11 6.40 7.86
N GLN A 60 -2.63 5.56 6.95
CA GLN A 60 -3.02 6.00 5.61
C GLN A 60 -4.30 6.85 5.61
N ASN A 61 -5.24 6.54 6.49
CA ASN A 61 -6.50 7.25 6.66
C ASN A 61 -6.66 7.69 8.11
N ARG A 62 -6.23 8.92 8.41
CA ARG A 62 -6.31 9.50 9.77
C ARG A 62 -7.73 9.62 10.32
N LYS A 63 -8.77 9.53 9.48
CA LYS A 63 -10.18 9.53 9.92
C LYS A 63 -10.65 8.13 10.35
N LEU A 64 -9.88 7.08 10.08
CA LEU A 64 -10.20 5.72 10.48
C LEU A 64 -10.05 5.58 12.01
N THR A 65 -11.15 5.23 12.66
CA THR A 65 -11.19 4.97 14.10
C THR A 65 -11.63 3.54 14.34
N MET A 66 -11.25 2.98 15.49
CA MET A 66 -11.66 1.64 15.88
C MET A 66 -13.10 1.72 16.37
N ARG A 67 -14.00 0.93 15.78
CA ARG A 67 -15.38 0.83 16.24
C ARG A 67 -15.51 -0.14 17.39
N HIS A 68 -14.97 -1.35 17.24
CA HIS A 68 -14.87 -2.36 18.30
C HIS A 68 -13.80 -3.41 17.97
N MET A 69 -13.38 -4.15 18.98
CA MET A 69 -12.58 -5.38 18.79
C MET A 69 -13.46 -6.49 18.20
N GLY A 70 -12.89 -7.34 17.36
CA GLY A 70 -13.61 -8.38 16.62
C GLY A 70 -13.91 -8.02 15.17
N GLU A 71 -14.48 -8.96 14.42
CA GLU A 71 -14.88 -8.75 13.03
C GLU A 71 -16.14 -7.85 12.96
N CYS A 72 -16.24 -6.99 11.94
CA CYS A 72 -17.49 -6.31 11.63
C CYS A 72 -18.58 -7.33 11.23
N ASN A 73 -19.86 -6.95 11.34
CA ASN A 73 -20.98 -7.81 10.99
C ASN A 73 -20.83 -8.40 9.56
N PRO A 74 -20.95 -9.73 9.36
CA PRO A 74 -20.73 -10.40 8.06
C PRO A 74 -21.62 -9.89 6.91
N ARG A 75 -22.70 -9.16 7.20
CA ARG A 75 -23.54 -8.52 6.17
C ARG A 75 -22.86 -7.33 5.48
N ASN A 76 -21.78 -6.79 6.05
CA ASN A 76 -21.00 -5.68 5.48
C ASN A 76 -19.65 -6.18 4.94
N ASN A 77 -19.69 -7.12 3.98
CA ASN A 77 -18.49 -7.60 3.28
C ASN A 77 -18.13 -6.69 2.09
N HIS A 78 -17.95 -5.39 2.33
CA HIS A 78 -17.32 -4.50 1.36
C HIS A 78 -15.80 -4.51 1.57
N GLY A 79 -15.11 -5.51 1.01
CA GLY A 79 -13.66 -5.40 0.79
C GLY A 79 -12.83 -6.65 1.04
N TRP A 80 -13.20 -7.79 0.44
CA TRP A 80 -12.18 -8.77 0.06
C TRP A 80 -11.26 -8.13 -1.00
N GLY A 81 -10.17 -7.48 -0.57
CA GLY A 81 -9.21 -6.91 -1.52
C GLY A 81 -8.31 -5.78 -1.06
N ARG A 82 -8.32 -5.34 0.21
CA ARG A 82 -7.35 -4.32 0.68
C ARG A 82 -6.05 -4.89 1.25
N THR A 83 -5.71 -6.13 0.90
CA THR A 83 -4.39 -6.74 1.18
C THR A 83 -3.26 -6.11 0.34
N PHE A 84 -3.53 -5.08 -0.46
CA PHE A 84 -2.51 -4.29 -1.17
C PHE A 84 -2.00 -3.09 -0.38
N ILE A 85 -2.04 -3.12 0.96
CA ILE A 85 -1.64 -1.93 1.71
C ILE A 85 -0.11 -1.70 1.67
N CYS A 86 0.70 -2.72 1.31
CA CYS A 86 2.18 -2.66 1.28
C CYS A 86 2.85 -3.58 0.24
N LEU A 87 2.22 -3.85 -0.91
CA LEU A 87 2.79 -4.66 -2.01
C LEU A 87 2.50 -4.00 -3.37
#